data_AF-A0A382CZQ6-F1
#
_entry.id   AF-A0A382CZQ6-F1
#
_cell.length_a   1.000
_cell.length_b   1.000
_cell.length_c   1.000
_cell.angle_alpha   90.00
_cell.angle_beta   90.00
_cell.angle_gamma   90.00
#
_symmetry.space_group_name_H-M   'P 1'
#
loop_
_entity.id
_entity.type
_entity.pdbx_description
1 polymer ?
#
loop_
_entity_poly.entity_id
_entity_poly.type
_entity_poly.pdbx_seq_one_letter_code
_entity_poly.pdbx_strand_id
1 'polypeptide(L)'
;MPTFGITGQAAFVNLHEHPEDGRPTLWFKAGPGVQAELVEEEPDRFFVPPYVGPRGWVGLRLDVDLDWAEVAGVVEEAWRMTASKRLAAEWDGV
;
A
#
# COMPACT_ATOMS: atom_id res chain seq x y z
N MET A 1 5.40 13.46 -4.17
CA MET A 1 5.15 12.04 -3.83
C MET A 1 6.08 11.61 -2.71
N PRO A 2 5.68 11.72 -1.44
CA PRO A 2 6.39 11.07 -0.34
C PRO A 2 6.43 9.55 -0.55
N THR A 3 7.59 8.95 -0.35
CA THR A 3 7.81 7.50 -0.47
C THR A 3 8.29 6.98 0.87
N PHE A 4 7.67 5.91 1.35
CA PHE A 4 8.05 5.21 2.57
C PHE A 4 8.79 3.92 2.19
N GLY A 5 10.03 3.83 2.68
CA GLY A 5 10.91 2.71 2.42
C GLY A 5 11.73 2.36 3.66
N ILE A 6 12.27 1.15 3.67
CA ILE A 6 13.15 0.67 4.74
C ILE A 6 14.58 0.87 4.26
N THR A 7 15.46 1.39 5.10
CA THR A 7 16.86 1.65 4.74
C THR A 7 17.52 0.39 4.19
N GLY A 8 18.05 0.46 2.97
CA GLY A 8 18.69 -0.67 2.29
C GLY A 8 17.72 -1.68 1.68
N GLN A 9 16.41 -1.43 1.70
CA GLN A 9 15.37 -2.23 1.02
C GLN A 9 14.55 -1.35 0.07
N ALA A 10 13.65 -1.97 -0.69
CA ALA A 10 12.74 -1.25 -1.57
C ALA A 10 11.70 -0.42 -0.78
N ALA A 11 11.02 0.49 -1.48
CA ALA A 11 9.82 1.15 -0.94
C ALA A 11 8.68 0.14 -0.76
N PHE A 12 7.78 0.41 0.17
CA PHE A 12 6.57 -0.39 0.41
C PHE A 12 5.29 0.41 0.26
N VAL A 13 5.33 1.74 0.46
CA VAL A 13 4.20 2.65 0.32
C VAL A 13 4.62 3.96 -0.36
N ASN A 14 3.75 4.53 -1.18
CA ASN A 14 3.86 5.87 -1.73
C ASN A 14 2.59 6.67 -1.44
N LEU A 15 2.73 7.93 -1.05
CA LEU A 15 1.62 8.88 -1.02
C LEU A 15 1.62 9.68 -2.33
N HIS A 16 0.51 9.62 -3.06
CA HIS A 16 0.36 10.22 -4.38
C HIS A 16 -0.91 11.06 -4.44
N GLU A 17 -0.84 12.24 -5.05
CA GLU A 17 -2.01 13.06 -5.38
C GLU A 17 -2.35 12.84 -6.85
N HIS A 18 -3.59 12.54 -7.17
CA HIS A 18 -3.99 12.31 -8.55
C HIS A 18 -3.74 13.59 -9.39
N PRO A 19 -3.06 13.52 -10.56
CA PRO A 19 -2.55 14.71 -11.23
C PRO A 19 -3.61 15.71 -11.69
N GLU A 20 -4.82 15.24 -11.98
CA GLU A 20 -5.89 16.06 -12.58
C GLU A 20 -6.80 16.71 -11.55
N ASP A 21 -7.09 16.01 -10.44
CA ASP A 21 -8.09 16.44 -9.45
C ASP A 21 -7.55 16.54 -8.03
N GLY A 22 -6.25 16.27 -7.83
CA GLY A 22 -5.56 16.44 -6.55
C GLY A 22 -5.97 15.45 -5.46
N ARG A 23 -6.76 14.42 -5.79
CA ARG A 23 -7.24 13.46 -4.77
C ARG A 23 -6.08 12.69 -4.15
N PRO A 24 -5.98 12.61 -2.81
CA PRO A 24 -4.94 11.87 -2.15
C PRO A 24 -5.16 10.35 -2.29
N THR A 25 -4.09 9.63 -2.59
CA THR A 25 -4.09 8.18 -2.74
C THR A 25 -2.85 7.58 -2.09
N LEU A 26 -3.02 6.42 -1.47
CA LEU A 26 -1.95 5.61 -0.89
C LEU A 26 -1.68 4.42 -1.81
N TRP A 27 -0.49 4.29 -2.34
CA TRP A 27 -0.12 3.13 -3.15
C TRP A 27 0.75 2.21 -2.31
N PHE A 28 0.38 0.94 -2.20
CA PHE A 28 1.08 -0.03 -1.35
C PHE A 28 1.35 -1.33 -2.11
N LYS A 29 2.39 -2.06 -1.69
CA LYS A 29 2.63 -3.42 -2.17
C LYS A 29 1.58 -4.36 -1.60
N ALA A 30 0.99 -5.18 -2.44
CA ALA A 30 0.06 -6.22 -2.03
C ALA A 30 0.59 -7.61 -2.37
N GLY A 31 0.11 -8.61 -1.63
CA GLY A 31 0.41 -10.02 -1.90
C GLY A 31 -0.15 -10.49 -3.26
N PRO A 32 0.32 -11.63 -3.78
CA PRO A 32 -0.27 -12.24 -4.96
C PRO A 32 -1.78 -12.46 -4.79
N GLY A 33 -2.59 -12.05 -5.77
CA GLY A 33 -4.05 -12.18 -5.75
C GLY A 33 -4.79 -11.01 -5.09
N VAL A 34 -4.21 -10.42 -4.03
CA VAL A 34 -4.84 -9.34 -3.23
C VAL A 34 -5.21 -8.11 -4.08
N GLN A 35 -4.40 -7.76 -5.08
CA GLN A 35 -4.73 -6.64 -5.98
C GLN A 35 -6.03 -6.87 -6.74
N ALA A 36 -6.25 -8.08 -7.27
CA ALA A 36 -7.45 -8.38 -8.03
C ALA A 36 -8.67 -8.43 -7.12
N GLU A 37 -8.54 -9.07 -5.96
CA GLU A 37 -9.57 -9.17 -4.92
C GLU A 37 -10.05 -7.79 -4.46
N LEU A 38 -9.16 -6.92 -3.99
CA LEU A 38 -9.52 -5.59 -3.49
C LEU A 38 -10.18 -4.71 -4.56
N VAL A 39 -9.68 -4.77 -5.80
CA VAL A 39 -10.23 -3.98 -6.90
C VAL A 39 -11.58 -4.52 -7.38
N GLU A 40 -11.84 -5.83 -7.25
CA GLU A 40 -13.12 -6.45 -7.59
C GLU A 40 -14.17 -6.23 -6.51
N GLU A 41 -13.80 -6.39 -5.24
CA GLU A 41 -14.72 -6.27 -4.10
C GLU A 41 -15.06 -4.82 -3.77
N GLU A 42 -14.08 -3.91 -3.84
CA GLU A 42 -14.22 -2.53 -3.41
C GLU A 42 -13.63 -1.51 -4.44
N PRO A 43 -14.13 -1.50 -5.69
CA PRO A 43 -13.60 -0.67 -6.78
C PRO A 43 -13.71 0.85 -6.54
N ASP A 44 -14.60 1.27 -5.63
CA ASP A 44 -14.74 2.68 -5.25
C ASP A 44 -13.56 3.14 -4.37
N ARG A 45 -12.94 2.22 -3.61
CA ARG A 45 -11.81 2.50 -2.70
C ARG A 45 -10.48 2.13 -3.32
N PHE A 46 -10.42 1.00 -4.03
CA PHE A 46 -9.18 0.44 -4.57
C PHE A 46 -9.11 0.49 -6.08
N PHE A 47 -7.89 0.67 -6.60
CA PHE A 47 -7.62 0.68 -8.03
C PHE A 47 -6.23 0.15 -8.34
N VAL A 48 -5.99 -0.17 -9.61
CA VAL A 48 -4.65 -0.53 -10.10
C VAL A 48 -3.89 0.75 -10.48
N PRO A 49 -2.82 1.12 -9.75
CA PRO A 49 -2.07 2.33 -10.02
C PRO A 49 -1.26 2.20 -11.33
N PRO A 50 -1.08 3.29 -12.08
CA PRO A 50 -0.27 3.27 -13.28
C PRO A 50 1.19 2.92 -12.95
N TYR A 51 1.87 2.26 -13.89
CA TYR A 51 3.29 1.87 -13.83
C TYR A 51 3.69 0.81 -12.79
N VAL A 52 3.22 0.93 -11.55
CA VAL A 52 3.53 -0.03 -10.47
C VAL A 52 2.45 -1.09 -10.29
N GLY A 53 1.26 -0.89 -10.86
CA GLY A 53 0.18 -1.88 -10.90
C GLY A 53 0.62 -3.26 -11.42
N PRO A 54 1.33 -3.36 -12.58
CA PRO A 54 1.85 -4.64 -13.07
C PRO A 54 2.87 -5.33 -12.14
N ARG A 55 3.37 -4.62 -11.12
CA ARG A 55 4.26 -5.17 -10.08
C ARG A 55 3.50 -5.59 -8.81
N GLY A 56 2.16 -5.67 -8.88
CA GLY A 56 1.30 -6.06 -7.76
C GLY A 56 1.03 -4.96 -6.74
N TRP A 57 1.21 -3.69 -7.10
CA TRP A 57 0.86 -2.58 -6.22
C TRP A 57 -0.62 -2.23 -6.31
N VAL A 58 -1.23 -1.83 -5.21
CA VAL A 58 -2.63 -1.41 -5.14
C VAL A 58 -2.68 0.07 -4.75
N GLY A 59 -3.59 0.82 -5.36
CA GLY A 59 -3.91 2.19 -4.97
C GLY A 59 -5.15 2.21 -4.11
N LEU A 60 -5.11 2.89 -2.97
CA LEU A 60 -6.22 3.18 -2.08
C LEU A 60 -6.53 4.67 -2.15
N ARG A 61 -7.80 5.03 -2.35
CA ARG A 61 -8.29 6.40 -2.24
C ARG A 61 -8.35 6.84 -0.79
N LEU A 62 -7.87 8.05 -0.49
CA LEU A 62 -7.91 8.62 0.87
C LEU A 62 -9.01 9.68 1.06
N ASP A 63 -9.81 9.94 0.02
CA ASP A 63 -10.92 10.90 0.01
C ASP A 63 -12.30 10.24 0.22
N VAL A 64 -12.33 9.03 0.77
CA VAL A 64 -13.52 8.22 1.03
C VAL A 64 -13.65 7.96 2.54
N ASP A 65 -14.74 7.30 2.96
CA ASP A 65 -14.85 6.83 4.35
C ASP A 65 -13.83 5.71 4.60
N LEU A 66 -13.01 5.87 5.64
CA LEU A 66 -11.86 5.01 5.90
C LEU A 66 -11.92 4.46 7.33
N ASP A 67 -11.75 3.14 7.44
CA ASP A 67 -11.30 2.55 8.68
C ASP A 67 -9.77 2.66 8.77
N TRP A 68 -9.29 3.59 9.61
CA TRP A 68 -7.86 3.80 9.80
C TRP A 68 -7.13 2.59 10.41
N ALA A 69 -7.84 1.69 11.11
CA ALA A 69 -7.25 0.45 11.60
C ALA A 69 -6.99 -0.52 10.44
N GLU A 70 -7.89 -0.60 9.47
CA GLU A 70 -7.72 -1.37 8.25
C GLU A 70 -6.54 -0.82 7.41
N VAL A 71 -6.50 0.51 7.22
CA VAL A 71 -5.40 1.18 6.51
C VAL A 71 -4.05 0.90 7.18
N ALA A 72 -3.99 0.93 8.51
CA ALA A 72 -2.79 0.59 9.26
C ALA A 72 -2.36 -0.87 9.01
N GLY A 73 -3.32 -1.81 9.02
CA GLY A 73 -3.07 -3.22 8.71
C GLY A 73 -2.49 -3.43 7.31
N VAL A 74 -3.07 -2.78 6.31
CA VAL A 74 -2.57 -2.82 4.92
C VAL A 74 -1.14 -2.29 4.82
N VAL A 75 -0.84 -1.17 5.50
CA VAL A 75 0.51 -0.59 5.51
C VAL A 75 1.51 -1.51 6.22
N GLU A 76 1.09 -2.14 7.32
CA GLU A 76 1.89 -3.11 8.07
C GLU A 76 2.21 -4.35 7.24
N GLU A 77 1.25 -4.88 6.49
CA GLU A 77 1.48 -6.00 5.57
C GLU A 77 2.45 -5.63 4.45
N ALA A 78 2.26 -4.48 3.80
CA ALA A 78 3.16 -3.98 2.78
C ALA A 78 4.60 -3.79 3.33
N TRP A 79 4.71 -3.31 4.57
CA TRP A 79 5.97 -3.20 5.29
C TRP A 79 6.59 -4.58 5.55
N ARG A 80 5.84 -5.54 6.10
CA ARG A 80 6.30 -6.92 6.39
C ARG A 80 6.82 -7.63 5.14
N MET A 81 6.18 -7.42 3.99
CA MET A 81 6.63 -7.95 2.70
C MET A 81 8.00 -7.42 2.26
N THR A 82 8.42 -6.28 2.78
CA THR A 82 9.66 -5.58 2.42
C THR A 82 10.70 -5.61 3.54
N ALA A 83 10.26 -5.80 4.78
CA ALA A 83 11.11 -5.85 5.95
C ALA A 83 12.04 -7.08 5.91
N SER A 84 13.25 -6.89 6.46
CA SER A 84 14.13 -8.03 6.71
C SER A 84 13.56 -8.89 7.83
N LYS A 85 13.92 -10.19 7.86
CA LYS A 85 13.51 -11.11 8.93
C LYS A 85 13.81 -10.56 10.33
N ARG A 86 14.96 -9.89 10.48
CA ARG A 86 15.36 -9.26 11.74
C ARG A 86 14.40 -8.14 12.13
N LEU A 87 14.09 -7.25 11.20
CA LEU A 87 13.24 -6.09 11.47
C LEU A 87 11.79 -6.52 11.77
N ALA A 88 11.29 -7.52 11.05
CA ALA A 88 9.99 -8.13 11.34
C ALA A 88 9.95 -8.76 12.74
N ALA A 89 10.98 -9.50 13.13
CA ALA A 89 11.07 -10.08 14.48
C ALA A 89 11.10 -8.99 15.58
N GLU A 90 11.88 -7.93 15.37
CA GLU A 90 11.92 -6.78 16.29
C GLU A 90 10.54 -6.09 16.42
N TRP A 91 9.75 -6.01 15.33
CA TRP A 91 8.38 -5.48 15.33
C TRP A 91 7.40 -6.37 16.07
N ASP A 92 7.50 -7.69 15.87
CA ASP A 92 6.65 -8.69 16.53
C ASP A 92 7.05 -8.93 18.00
N GLY A 93 8.19 -8.39 18.45
CA GLY A 93 8.68 -8.48 19.82
C GLY A 93 9.34 -9.82 20.18
N VAL A 94 9.90 -10.53 19.20
CA VAL A 94 10.52 -11.87 19.33
C VAL A 94 12.02 -11.90 19.06
#